data_AF-A0AAV3Z3M0-F1
#
_entry.id   AF-A0AAV3Z3M0-F1
#
_cell.length_a   1.000
_cell.length_b   1.000
_cell.length_c   1.000
_cell.angle_alpha   90.00
_cell.angle_beta   90.00
_cell.angle_gamma   90.00
#
_symmetry.space_group_name_H-M   'P 1'
#
loop_
_entity.id
_entity.type
_entity.pdbx_description
1 polymer ?
#
loop_
_entity_poly.entity_id
_entity_poly.type
_entity_poly.pdbx_seq_one_letter_code
_entity_poly.pdbx_strand_id
1 'polypeptide(L)'
;MSSYPSGPPLVSEALFNLLTWVFIIPANAILTIMGVLSNLANIIVFVNMTPIDTMSISFTALAVSDLIFSIFSVPYLIINILIEIGIKDLYNVDLRSLIFTIFLFQKPLFHKISITIVTFVSVERSLCVMRPFLIKQIFTRRRVTIILAAIFFSFIIWMMPAMVTVELVWIYPFNRTAPLLVRRTRPEHALAESIVHLSAGFPLVLITQVIIAISAVLMASGLKRHQQFRQAASSASKSADNKERPVLKNDKCKSVEKSPTSNPTDEQPSKTSITESSTPTETASNKEQRLIKTVLVLAIIHVALNFPQLLFYIASFLVPEYRSFKRYNNLYILSSAIINLFNSVNGMVNTLVYITLNTRYRVIFNKFFLGK
;
A
#
# COMPACT_ATOMS: atom_id res chain seq x y z
N MET A 1 -18.69 -25.73 -29.74
CA MET A 1 -17.44 -26.05 -30.46
C MET A 1 -16.70 -24.75 -30.71
N SER A 2 -15.75 -24.37 -29.85
CA SER A 2 -14.82 -23.29 -30.21
C SER A 2 -13.75 -23.88 -31.11
N SER A 3 -13.66 -23.40 -32.34
CA SER A 3 -12.55 -23.63 -33.25
C SER A 3 -11.23 -23.43 -32.51
N TYR A 4 -10.37 -24.46 -32.53
CA TYR A 4 -8.97 -24.32 -32.09
C TYR A 4 -8.35 -23.12 -32.81
N PRO A 5 -7.57 -22.28 -32.11
CA PRO A 5 -6.96 -21.11 -32.73
C PRO A 5 -6.06 -21.55 -33.89
N SER A 6 -6.39 -21.10 -35.10
CA SER A 6 -5.60 -21.36 -36.30
C SER A 6 -4.34 -20.51 -36.29
N GLY A 7 -3.17 -21.14 -36.19
CA GLY A 7 -1.84 -20.51 -36.22
C GLY A 7 -1.03 -20.70 -34.93
N PRO A 8 0.30 -20.52 -34.99
CA PRO A 8 1.15 -20.63 -33.80
C PRO A 8 0.77 -19.57 -32.76
N PRO A 9 0.95 -19.86 -31.45
CA PRO A 9 0.65 -18.90 -30.40
C PRO A 9 1.57 -17.68 -30.52
N LEU A 10 1.03 -16.50 -30.20
CA LEU A 10 1.80 -15.24 -30.25
C LEU A 10 3.04 -15.28 -29.33
N VAL A 11 2.90 -15.94 -28.18
CA VAL A 11 4.01 -16.26 -27.28
C VAL A 11 4.29 -17.75 -27.41
N SER A 12 5.47 -18.09 -27.94
CA SER A 12 5.92 -19.46 -28.11
C SER A 12 6.00 -20.18 -26.75
N GLU A 13 5.82 -21.50 -26.74
CA GLU A 13 5.90 -22.30 -25.52
C GLU A 13 7.27 -22.20 -24.85
N ALA A 14 8.35 -22.17 -25.65
CA ALA A 14 9.70 -21.99 -25.14
C ALA A 14 9.88 -20.66 -24.40
N LEU A 15 9.39 -19.55 -24.97
CA LEU A 15 9.44 -18.23 -24.33
C LEU A 15 8.54 -18.19 -23.08
N PHE A 16 7.35 -18.77 -23.16
CA PHE A 16 6.43 -18.86 -22.03
C PHE A 16 7.07 -19.61 -20.85
N ASN A 17 7.70 -20.76 -21.11
CA ASN A 17 8.37 -21.57 -20.09
C ASN A 17 9.57 -20.82 -19.50
N LEU A 18 10.40 -20.19 -20.34
CA LEU A 18 11.53 -19.38 -19.89
C LEU A 18 11.06 -18.27 -18.93
N LEU A 19 10.08 -17.46 -19.33
CA LEU A 19 9.57 -16.37 -18.51
C LEU A 19 8.94 -16.87 -17.21
N THR A 20 8.17 -17.96 -17.27
CA THR A 20 7.46 -18.51 -16.12
C THR A 20 8.43 -19.10 -15.09
N TRP A 21 9.30 -20.01 -15.52
CA TRP A 21 10.16 -20.77 -14.61
C TRP A 21 11.40 -20.01 -14.14
N VAL A 22 12.00 -19.18 -15.00
CA VAL A 22 13.24 -18.47 -14.66
C VAL A 22 12.96 -17.15 -13.93
N PHE A 23 11.86 -16.46 -14.25
CA PHE A 23 11.61 -15.12 -13.72
C PHE A 23 10.39 -15.05 -12.80
N ILE A 24 9.23 -15.50 -13.26
CA ILE A 24 7.96 -15.26 -12.55
C ILE A 24 7.84 -16.07 -11.27
N ILE A 25 8.07 -17.38 -11.34
CA ILE A 25 7.94 -18.26 -10.18
C ILE A 25 8.93 -17.84 -9.07
N PRO A 26 10.24 -17.66 -9.35
CA PRO A 26 11.18 -17.20 -8.33
C PRO A 26 10.84 -15.82 -7.77
N ALA A 27 10.47 -14.85 -8.62
CA ALA A 27 10.07 -13.54 -8.17
C ALA A 27 8.84 -13.62 -7.25
N ASN A 28 7.82 -14.39 -7.61
CA ASN A 28 6.62 -14.54 -6.80
C ASN A 28 6.92 -15.24 -5.45
N ALA A 29 7.83 -16.22 -5.44
CA ALA A 29 8.26 -16.87 -4.21
C ALA A 29 8.93 -15.88 -3.24
N ILE A 30 9.88 -15.08 -3.73
CA ILE A 30 10.55 -14.04 -2.93
C ILE A 30 9.52 -13.02 -2.44
N LEU A 31 8.67 -12.53 -3.34
CA LEU A 31 7.73 -11.46 -3.03
C LEU A 31 6.67 -11.89 -2.02
N THR A 32 6.19 -13.13 -2.08
CA THR A 32 5.20 -13.65 -1.12
C THR A 32 5.79 -13.82 0.27
N ILE A 33 7.02 -14.35 0.39
CA ILE A 33 7.74 -14.44 1.66
C ILE A 33 7.98 -13.05 2.25
N MET A 34 8.48 -12.10 1.44
CA MET A 34 8.66 -10.72 1.86
C MET A 34 7.32 -10.08 2.27
N GLY A 35 6.24 -10.35 1.54
CA GLY A 35 4.89 -9.88 1.86
C GLY A 35 4.41 -10.32 3.24
N VAL A 36 4.66 -11.58 3.62
CA VAL A 36 4.34 -12.08 4.97
C VAL A 36 5.20 -11.39 6.03
N LEU A 37 6.52 -11.40 5.87
CA LEU A 37 7.45 -10.88 6.87
C LEU A 37 7.28 -9.37 7.10
N SER A 38 7.19 -8.60 6.01
CA SER A 38 7.07 -7.14 6.05
C SER A 38 5.75 -6.69 6.68
N ASN A 39 4.64 -7.35 6.36
CA ASN A 39 3.34 -6.98 6.92
C ASN A 39 3.15 -7.47 8.36
N LEU A 40 3.75 -8.60 8.74
CA LEU A 40 3.82 -9.00 10.15
C LEU A 40 4.59 -7.96 10.97
N ALA A 41 5.75 -7.51 10.47
CA ALA A 41 6.52 -6.44 11.11
C ALA A 41 5.73 -5.13 11.19
N ASN A 42 4.99 -4.75 10.13
CA ASN A 42 4.13 -3.57 10.14
C ASN A 42 3.08 -3.64 11.25
N ILE A 43 2.38 -4.78 11.38
CA ILE A 43 1.36 -4.96 12.42
C ILE A 43 2.00 -4.81 13.81
N ILE A 44 3.12 -5.49 14.06
CA ILE A 44 3.84 -5.40 15.35
C ILE A 44 4.18 -3.94 15.65
N VAL A 45 4.74 -3.19 14.70
CA VAL A 45 5.14 -1.80 14.92
C VAL A 45 3.93 -0.89 15.18
N PHE A 46 2.89 -0.95 14.34
CA PHE A 46 1.77 -0.02 14.44
C PHE A 46 0.87 -0.29 15.65
N VAL A 47 0.72 -1.55 16.07
CA VAL A 47 -0.03 -1.89 17.31
C VAL A 47 0.70 -1.39 18.55
N ASN A 48 2.04 -1.37 18.53
CA ASN A 48 2.87 -0.85 19.63
C ASN A 48 3.10 0.67 19.56
N MET A 49 2.43 1.37 18.64
CA MET A 49 2.65 2.79 18.41
C MET A 49 1.83 3.66 19.37
N THR A 50 2.50 4.28 20.35
CA THR A 50 1.87 5.14 21.36
C THR A 50 2.23 6.62 21.15
N PRO A 51 1.27 7.58 21.23
CA PRO A 51 -0.17 7.36 21.24
C PRO A 51 -0.68 6.84 19.89
N ILE A 52 -1.72 6.00 19.92
CA ILE A 52 -2.41 5.48 18.74
C ILE A 52 -3.22 6.61 18.11
N ASP A 53 -2.96 6.90 16.83
CA ASP A 53 -3.66 7.85 15.98
C ASP A 53 -4.40 7.14 14.82
N THR A 54 -5.23 7.89 14.07
CA THR A 54 -6.02 7.32 12.95
C THR A 54 -5.14 6.72 11.86
N MET A 55 -3.93 7.27 11.67
CA MET A 55 -2.93 6.74 10.74
C MET A 55 -2.47 5.36 11.12
N SER A 56 -2.06 5.18 12.38
CA SER A 56 -1.57 3.89 12.88
C SER A 56 -2.66 2.82 12.76
N ILE A 57 -3.92 3.16 13.06
CA ILE A 57 -5.07 2.26 12.88
C ILE A 57 -5.22 1.86 11.40
N SER A 58 -5.21 2.83 10.49
CA SER A 58 -5.41 2.57 9.06
C SER A 58 -4.26 1.79 8.43
N PHE A 59 -3.02 2.10 8.80
CA PHE A 59 -1.85 1.35 8.35
C PHE A 59 -1.78 -0.06 8.96
N THR A 60 -2.29 -0.26 10.18
CA THR A 60 -2.45 -1.61 10.75
C THR A 60 -3.48 -2.40 9.93
N ALA A 61 -4.64 -1.81 9.63
CA ALA A 61 -5.67 -2.46 8.81
C ALA A 61 -5.17 -2.82 7.41
N LEU A 62 -4.39 -1.92 6.79
CA LEU A 62 -3.73 -2.18 5.51
C LEU A 62 -2.72 -3.33 5.61
N ALA A 63 -1.89 -3.35 6.64
CA ALA A 63 -0.94 -4.44 6.86
C ALA A 63 -1.65 -5.79 7.12
N VAL A 64 -2.81 -5.78 7.78
CA VAL A 64 -3.63 -6.99 7.97
C VAL A 64 -4.16 -7.50 6.63
N SER A 65 -4.71 -6.66 5.76
CA SER A 65 -5.20 -7.11 4.45
C SER A 65 -4.05 -7.61 3.56
N ASP A 66 -2.91 -6.92 3.54
CA ASP A 66 -1.73 -7.32 2.76
C ASP A 66 -1.08 -8.62 3.30
N LEU A 67 -1.09 -8.83 4.63
CA LEU A 67 -0.63 -10.08 5.25
C LEU A 67 -1.53 -11.24 4.83
N ILE A 68 -2.85 -11.10 4.92
CA ILE A 68 -3.78 -12.17 4.57
C ILE A 68 -3.68 -12.49 3.07
N PHE A 69 -3.57 -11.47 2.21
CA PHE A 69 -3.28 -11.65 0.78
C PHE A 69 -2.01 -12.50 0.56
N SER A 70 -0.94 -12.19 1.29
CA SER A 70 0.34 -12.90 1.19
C SER A 70 0.24 -14.34 1.69
N ILE A 71 -0.48 -14.57 2.79
CA ILE A 71 -0.74 -15.91 3.35
C ILE A 71 -1.50 -16.78 2.35
N PHE A 72 -2.54 -16.27 1.67
CA PHE A 72 -3.24 -17.02 0.61
C PHE A 72 -2.39 -17.21 -0.65
N SER A 73 -1.40 -16.35 -0.88
CA SER A 73 -0.54 -16.42 -2.07
C SER A 73 0.49 -17.55 -1.99
N VAL A 74 0.94 -17.93 -0.80
CA VAL A 74 1.91 -19.02 -0.59
C VAL A 74 1.38 -20.39 -1.06
N PRO A 75 0.26 -20.93 -0.54
CA PRO A 75 -0.28 -22.20 -1.00
C PRO A 75 -0.74 -22.13 -2.46
N TYR A 76 -1.25 -20.99 -2.92
CA TYR A 76 -1.56 -20.79 -4.34
C TYR A 76 -0.32 -20.99 -5.22
N LEU A 77 0.83 -20.42 -4.85
CA LEU A 77 2.08 -20.60 -5.60
C LEU A 77 2.53 -22.06 -5.59
N ILE A 78 2.51 -22.71 -4.42
CA ILE A 78 2.92 -24.11 -4.28
C ILE A 78 2.05 -25.00 -5.17
N ILE A 79 0.72 -24.86 -5.11
CA ILE A 79 -0.19 -25.69 -5.90
C ILE A 79 -0.02 -25.42 -7.40
N ASN A 80 0.20 -24.18 -7.83
CA ASN A 80 0.49 -23.90 -9.24
C ASN A 80 1.79 -24.59 -9.69
N ILE A 81 2.85 -24.54 -8.89
CA ILE A 81 4.10 -25.25 -9.22
C ILE A 81 3.85 -26.75 -9.36
N LEU A 82 3.11 -27.37 -8.42
CA LEU A 82 2.77 -28.79 -8.46
C LEU A 82 2.01 -29.15 -9.76
N ILE A 83 1.02 -28.34 -10.15
CA ILE A 83 0.26 -28.54 -11.39
C ILE A 83 1.17 -28.43 -12.61
N GLU A 84 2.06 -27.44 -12.66
CA GLU A 84 2.95 -27.20 -13.79
C GLU A 84 4.03 -28.30 -13.95
N ILE A 85 4.49 -28.93 -12.86
CA ILE A 85 5.37 -30.11 -12.93
C ILE A 85 4.62 -31.43 -13.20
N GLY A 86 3.32 -31.37 -13.45
CA GLY A 86 2.51 -32.53 -13.87
C GLY A 86 1.78 -33.26 -12.74
N ILE A 87 1.84 -32.78 -11.49
CA ILE A 87 1.05 -33.32 -10.39
C ILE A 87 -0.36 -32.77 -10.49
N LYS A 88 -1.33 -33.61 -10.85
CA LYS A 88 -2.72 -33.19 -11.05
C LYS A 88 -3.55 -33.29 -9.78
N ASP A 89 -3.23 -34.24 -8.92
CA ASP A 89 -3.96 -34.53 -7.71
C ASP A 89 -3.03 -34.95 -6.56
N LEU A 90 -3.42 -34.63 -5.33
CA LEU A 90 -2.70 -34.97 -4.12
C LEU A 90 -3.69 -35.50 -3.08
N TYR A 91 -3.44 -36.69 -2.52
CA TYR A 91 -4.34 -37.35 -1.57
C TYR A 91 -5.80 -37.38 -2.05
N ASN A 92 -6.02 -37.78 -3.31
CA ASN A 92 -7.34 -37.82 -3.94
C ASN A 92 -8.04 -36.46 -4.03
N VAL A 93 -7.31 -35.34 -3.97
CA VAL A 93 -7.84 -33.99 -4.21
C VAL A 93 -7.28 -33.46 -5.53
N ASP A 94 -8.16 -33.09 -6.46
CA ASP A 94 -7.76 -32.41 -7.69
C ASP A 94 -7.19 -31.02 -7.38
N LEU A 95 -5.92 -30.80 -7.69
CA LEU A 95 -5.22 -29.57 -7.34
C LEU A 95 -5.79 -28.35 -8.06
N ARG A 96 -6.29 -28.54 -9.29
CA ARG A 96 -6.94 -27.47 -10.04
C ARG A 96 -8.24 -27.04 -9.38
N SER A 97 -9.05 -27.98 -8.92
CA SER A 97 -10.26 -27.74 -8.13
C SER A 97 -9.96 -26.98 -6.84
N LEU A 98 -8.86 -27.31 -6.16
CA LEU A 98 -8.41 -26.63 -4.96
C LEU A 98 -8.08 -25.15 -5.23
N ILE A 99 -7.31 -24.85 -6.29
CA ILE A 99 -7.01 -23.48 -6.72
C ILE A 99 -8.29 -22.69 -6.99
N PHE A 100 -9.16 -23.22 -7.84
CA PHE A 100 -10.37 -22.51 -8.28
C PHE A 100 -11.41 -22.32 -7.16
N THR A 101 -11.39 -23.15 -6.12
CA THR A 101 -12.35 -23.08 -5.00
C THR A 101 -11.84 -22.25 -3.83
N ILE A 102 -10.58 -22.41 -3.44
CA ILE A 102 -10.04 -21.85 -2.18
C ILE A 102 -9.19 -20.61 -2.38
N PHE A 103 -8.56 -20.43 -3.55
CA PHE A 103 -7.55 -19.38 -3.72
C PHE A 103 -7.94 -18.32 -4.74
N LEU A 104 -8.74 -18.70 -5.75
CA LEU A 104 -9.08 -17.82 -6.86
C LEU A 104 -9.82 -16.56 -6.43
N PHE A 105 -10.65 -16.63 -5.40
CA PHE A 105 -11.47 -15.50 -4.97
C PHE A 105 -10.92 -14.84 -3.71
N GLN A 106 -10.38 -15.64 -2.79
CA GLN A 106 -9.90 -15.24 -1.47
C GLN A 106 -8.67 -14.35 -1.61
N LYS A 107 -7.70 -14.69 -2.48
CA LYS A 107 -6.54 -13.83 -2.70
C LYS A 107 -6.94 -12.46 -3.29
N PRO A 108 -7.69 -12.37 -4.40
CA PRO A 108 -8.14 -11.08 -4.93
C PRO A 108 -8.97 -10.26 -3.95
N LEU A 109 -9.79 -10.88 -3.10
CA LEU A 109 -10.60 -10.20 -2.08
C LEU A 109 -9.74 -9.27 -1.21
N PHE A 110 -8.66 -9.79 -0.63
CA PHE A 110 -7.84 -9.02 0.29
C PHE A 110 -7.04 -7.92 -0.43
N HIS A 111 -6.69 -8.12 -1.70
CA HIS A 111 -6.14 -7.04 -2.53
C HIS A 111 -7.15 -5.91 -2.74
N LYS A 112 -8.43 -6.23 -2.98
CA LYS A 112 -9.49 -5.21 -3.12
C LYS A 112 -9.74 -4.46 -1.81
N ILE A 113 -9.68 -5.15 -0.68
CA ILE A 113 -9.73 -4.53 0.64
C ILE A 113 -8.56 -3.55 0.81
N SER A 114 -7.31 -3.97 0.50
CA SER A 114 -6.13 -3.10 0.56
C SER A 114 -6.28 -1.84 -0.29
N ILE A 115 -6.69 -1.96 -1.56
CA ILE A 115 -6.90 -0.80 -2.45
C ILE A 115 -7.96 0.16 -1.86
N THR A 116 -9.03 -0.39 -1.29
CA THR A 116 -10.11 0.42 -0.69
C THR A 116 -9.62 1.15 0.57
N ILE A 117 -8.80 0.50 1.41
CA ILE A 117 -8.18 1.13 2.58
C ILE A 117 -7.23 2.25 2.14
N VAL A 118 -6.38 2.03 1.13
CA VAL A 118 -5.49 3.08 0.59
C VAL A 118 -6.29 4.27 0.05
N THR A 119 -7.41 3.99 -0.63
CA THR A 119 -8.33 5.03 -1.12
C THR A 119 -8.88 5.85 0.04
N PHE A 120 -9.38 5.19 1.08
CA PHE A 120 -9.89 5.83 2.29
C PHE A 120 -8.82 6.70 2.96
N VAL A 121 -7.62 6.18 3.18
CA VAL A 121 -6.51 6.93 3.81
C VAL A 121 -6.11 8.14 2.97
N SER A 122 -6.09 7.99 1.64
CA SER A 122 -5.76 9.09 0.72
C SER A 122 -6.80 10.22 0.78
N VAL A 123 -8.09 9.87 0.85
CA VAL A 123 -9.18 10.83 1.03
C VAL A 123 -9.10 11.49 2.40
N GLU A 124 -8.94 10.72 3.48
CA GLU A 124 -8.78 11.25 4.84
C GLU A 124 -7.65 12.30 4.87
N ARG A 125 -6.47 11.98 4.32
CA ARG A 125 -5.31 12.87 4.34
C ARG A 125 -5.46 14.09 3.43
N SER A 126 -5.96 13.92 2.21
CA SER A 126 -6.17 15.06 1.30
C SER A 126 -7.17 16.04 1.89
N LEU A 127 -8.23 15.54 2.52
CA LEU A 127 -9.16 16.36 3.26
C LEU A 127 -8.43 17.04 4.44
N CYS A 128 -7.65 16.33 5.27
CA CYS A 128 -6.90 16.92 6.40
C CYS A 128 -6.05 18.11 5.96
N VAL A 129 -5.45 18.03 4.78
CA VAL A 129 -4.64 19.09 4.19
C VAL A 129 -5.49 20.30 3.77
N MET A 130 -6.70 20.07 3.25
CA MET A 130 -7.60 21.13 2.78
C MET A 130 -8.39 21.81 3.90
N ARG A 131 -8.85 21.05 4.91
CA ARG A 131 -9.75 21.54 5.98
C ARG A 131 -9.38 20.97 7.36
N PRO A 132 -8.19 21.27 7.90
CA PRO A 132 -7.64 20.60 9.09
C PRO A 132 -8.53 20.65 10.33
N PHE A 133 -9.25 21.76 10.55
CA PHE A 133 -10.08 21.96 11.76
C PHE A 133 -11.35 21.11 11.79
N LEU A 134 -12.08 21.00 10.67
CA LEU A 134 -13.32 20.22 10.59
C LEU A 134 -13.05 18.71 10.66
N ILE A 135 -11.90 18.29 10.14
CA ILE A 135 -11.63 16.88 9.86
C ILE A 135 -11.11 16.14 11.07
N LYS A 136 -10.38 16.82 11.95
CA LYS A 136 -10.02 16.28 13.27
C LYS A 136 -11.26 15.96 14.12
N GLN A 137 -12.41 16.59 13.84
CA GLN A 137 -13.70 16.26 14.46
C GLN A 137 -14.46 15.14 13.72
N ILE A 138 -14.26 14.99 12.42
CA ILE A 138 -14.93 13.97 11.60
C ILE A 138 -14.25 12.61 11.79
N PHE A 139 -12.94 12.53 11.57
CA PHE A 139 -12.17 11.28 11.62
C PHE A 139 -11.59 11.05 13.01
N THR A 140 -12.45 10.61 13.93
CA THR A 140 -12.03 10.16 15.25
C THR A 140 -11.57 8.70 15.19
N ARG A 141 -10.71 8.28 16.13
CA ARG A 141 -10.19 6.89 16.21
C ARG A 141 -11.29 5.84 16.14
N ARG A 142 -12.37 6.02 16.92
CA ARG A 142 -13.52 5.11 16.94
C ARG A 142 -14.20 5.01 15.57
N ARG A 143 -14.45 6.14 14.90
CA ARG A 143 -15.11 6.16 13.59
C ARG A 143 -14.23 5.51 12.53
N VAL A 144 -12.93 5.79 12.53
CA VAL A 144 -11.98 5.17 11.60
C VAL A 144 -11.93 3.66 11.78
N THR A 145 -11.85 3.16 13.01
CA THR A 145 -11.90 1.72 13.29
C THR A 145 -13.20 1.07 12.78
N ILE A 146 -14.35 1.72 13.01
CA ILE A 146 -15.64 1.21 12.52
C ILE A 146 -15.68 1.19 10.99
N ILE A 147 -15.22 2.24 10.31
CA ILE A 147 -15.17 2.31 8.85
C ILE A 147 -14.29 1.19 8.28
N LEU A 148 -13.09 1.00 8.84
CA LEU A 148 -12.17 -0.04 8.39
C LEU A 148 -12.77 -1.44 8.59
N ALA A 149 -13.37 -1.71 9.75
CA ALA A 149 -14.09 -2.97 9.98
C ALA A 149 -15.22 -3.17 8.98
N ALA A 150 -16.02 -2.12 8.70
CA ALA A 150 -17.10 -2.17 7.72
C ALA A 150 -16.57 -2.46 6.30
N ILE A 151 -15.40 -1.93 5.91
CA ILE A 151 -14.75 -2.28 4.64
C ILE A 151 -14.48 -3.79 4.59
N PHE A 152 -13.83 -4.37 5.60
CA PHE A 152 -13.57 -5.83 5.64
C PHE A 152 -14.86 -6.65 5.53
N PHE A 153 -15.87 -6.37 6.36
CA PHE A 153 -17.12 -7.12 6.36
C PHE A 153 -17.91 -6.96 5.06
N SER A 154 -17.98 -5.76 4.50
CA SER A 154 -18.72 -5.50 3.25
C SER A 154 -18.17 -6.31 2.08
N PHE A 155 -16.84 -6.40 1.94
CA PHE A 155 -16.20 -7.20 0.89
C PHE A 155 -16.40 -8.71 1.09
N ILE A 156 -16.29 -9.19 2.34
CA ILE A 156 -16.55 -10.60 2.65
C ILE A 156 -18.00 -10.96 2.30
N ILE A 157 -18.98 -10.16 2.74
CA ILE A 157 -20.41 -10.37 2.44
C ILE A 157 -20.65 -10.31 0.94
N TRP A 158 -20.05 -9.34 0.24
CA TRP A 158 -20.21 -9.19 -1.20
C TRP A 158 -19.69 -10.41 -1.99
N MET A 159 -18.66 -11.09 -1.50
CA MET A 159 -18.09 -12.26 -2.17
C MET A 159 -18.82 -13.57 -1.85
N MET A 160 -19.59 -13.63 -0.76
CA MET A 160 -20.27 -14.85 -0.31
C MET A 160 -21.13 -15.54 -1.38
N PRO A 161 -21.94 -14.83 -2.20
CA PRO A 161 -22.75 -15.48 -3.25
C PRO A 161 -21.92 -16.29 -4.27
N ALA A 162 -20.73 -15.81 -4.63
CA ALA A 162 -19.83 -16.54 -5.53
C ALA A 162 -19.17 -17.75 -4.83
N MET A 163 -18.95 -17.67 -3.51
CA MET A 163 -18.38 -18.77 -2.71
C MET A 163 -19.37 -19.93 -2.53
N VAL A 164 -20.62 -19.63 -2.16
CA VAL A 164 -21.62 -20.66 -1.84
C VAL A 164 -22.14 -21.41 -3.07
N THR A 165 -21.86 -20.91 -4.27
CA THR A 165 -22.19 -21.57 -5.54
C THR A 165 -21.13 -22.56 -6.02
N VAL A 166 -20.04 -22.70 -5.26
CA VAL A 166 -18.96 -23.68 -5.50
C VAL A 166 -19.02 -24.78 -4.44
N GLU A 167 -18.97 -26.02 -4.89
CA GLU A 167 -19.02 -27.21 -4.04
C GLU A 167 -17.82 -28.12 -4.33
N LEU A 168 -17.30 -28.79 -3.31
CA LEU A 168 -16.34 -29.88 -3.46
C LEU A 168 -17.09 -31.20 -3.34
N VAL A 169 -17.01 -32.03 -4.38
CA VAL A 169 -17.74 -33.29 -4.48
C VAL A 169 -16.80 -34.43 -4.80
N TRP A 170 -17.04 -35.58 -4.19
CA TRP A 170 -16.34 -36.81 -4.53
C TRP A 170 -16.93 -37.41 -5.80
N ILE A 171 -16.09 -37.65 -6.80
CA ILE A 171 -16.44 -38.38 -8.04
C ILE A 171 -15.65 -39.67 -8.12
N TYR A 172 -16.18 -40.70 -8.78
CA TYR A 172 -15.45 -41.94 -9.09
C TYR A 172 -15.08 -41.94 -10.58
N PRO A 173 -13.84 -41.56 -10.93
CA PRO A 173 -13.40 -41.58 -12.32
C PRO A 173 -13.34 -43.02 -12.83
N PHE A 174 -13.76 -43.27 -14.08
CA PHE A 174 -13.77 -44.61 -14.67
C PHE A 174 -12.40 -45.31 -14.63
N ASN A 175 -11.31 -44.54 -14.69
CA ASN A 175 -9.93 -45.06 -14.69
C ASN A 175 -9.30 -45.15 -13.30
N ARG A 176 -10.06 -45.01 -12.20
CA ARG A 176 -9.52 -45.01 -10.84
C ARG A 176 -10.41 -45.80 -9.87
N THR A 177 -9.77 -46.52 -8.96
CA THR A 177 -10.44 -47.29 -7.89
C THR A 177 -10.77 -46.44 -6.65
N ALA A 178 -10.17 -45.26 -6.52
CA ALA A 178 -10.41 -44.32 -5.42
C ALA A 178 -11.23 -43.11 -5.90
N PRO A 179 -12.10 -42.53 -5.03
CA PRO A 179 -12.82 -41.31 -5.36
C PRO A 179 -11.84 -40.13 -5.46
N LEU A 180 -12.17 -39.14 -6.28
CA LEU A 180 -11.42 -37.90 -6.46
C LEU A 180 -12.31 -36.72 -6.04
N LEU A 181 -11.80 -35.86 -5.17
CA LEU A 181 -12.47 -34.64 -4.75
C LEU A 181 -12.27 -33.57 -5.83
N VAL A 182 -13.36 -33.12 -6.45
CA VAL A 182 -13.35 -32.14 -7.54
C VAL A 182 -14.33 -31.00 -7.26
N ARG A 183 -14.08 -29.86 -7.91
CA ARG A 183 -14.95 -28.69 -7.89
C ARG A 183 -16.17 -28.96 -8.79
N ARG A 184 -17.36 -28.74 -8.23
CA ARG A 184 -18.62 -28.64 -8.95
C ARG A 184 -19.20 -27.24 -8.74
N THR A 185 -19.77 -26.65 -9.78
CA THR A 185 -20.41 -25.34 -9.73
C THR A 185 -21.91 -25.49 -9.89
N ARG A 186 -22.68 -24.77 -9.08
CA ARG A 186 -24.13 -24.66 -9.24
C ARG A 186 -24.50 -23.87 -10.51
N PRO A 187 -25.71 -24.03 -11.06
CA PRO A 187 -26.15 -23.28 -12.23
C PRO A 187 -26.05 -21.77 -12.06
N GLU A 188 -26.27 -21.24 -10.86
CA GLU A 188 -26.20 -19.79 -10.60
C GLU A 188 -24.75 -19.25 -10.54
N HIS A 189 -23.74 -20.13 -10.50
CA HIS A 189 -22.35 -19.73 -10.29
C HIS A 189 -21.84 -18.76 -11.36
N ALA A 190 -22.16 -19.00 -12.63
CA ALA A 190 -21.71 -18.15 -13.73
C ALA A 190 -22.24 -16.71 -13.60
N LEU A 191 -23.48 -16.56 -13.13
CA LEU A 191 -24.08 -15.25 -12.88
C LEU A 191 -23.43 -14.60 -11.66
N ALA A 192 -23.30 -15.31 -10.54
CA ALA A 192 -22.68 -14.81 -9.33
C ALA A 192 -21.22 -14.36 -9.56
N GLU A 193 -20.44 -15.18 -10.26
CA GLU A 193 -19.07 -14.88 -10.66
C GLU A 193 -19.02 -13.63 -11.57
N SER A 194 -19.89 -13.53 -12.57
CA SER A 194 -19.96 -12.37 -13.46
C SER A 194 -20.28 -11.08 -12.72
N ILE A 195 -21.21 -11.11 -11.76
CA ILE A 195 -21.56 -9.97 -10.92
C ILE A 195 -20.35 -9.53 -10.08
N VAL A 196 -19.66 -10.46 -9.43
CA VAL A 196 -18.47 -10.16 -8.61
C VAL A 196 -17.35 -9.57 -9.46
N HIS A 197 -17.07 -10.14 -10.63
CA HIS A 197 -16.04 -9.61 -11.54
C HIS A 197 -16.44 -8.23 -12.11
N LEU A 198 -17.72 -8.00 -12.40
CA LEU A 198 -18.17 -6.72 -12.92
C LEU A 198 -18.11 -5.62 -11.85
N SER A 199 -18.53 -5.90 -10.62
CA SER A 199 -18.57 -4.89 -9.57
C SER A 199 -17.23 -4.66 -8.89
N ALA A 200 -16.49 -5.73 -8.55
CA ALA A 200 -15.22 -5.67 -7.84
C ALA A 200 -14.00 -5.81 -8.75
N GLY A 201 -14.18 -5.99 -10.06
CA GLY A 201 -13.11 -6.04 -11.06
C GLY A 201 -12.66 -4.67 -11.53
N PHE A 202 -12.88 -4.37 -12.81
CA PHE A 202 -12.37 -3.17 -13.47
C PHE A 202 -12.94 -1.85 -12.90
N PRO A 203 -14.27 -1.69 -12.72
CA PRO A 203 -14.83 -0.41 -12.26
C PRO A 203 -14.32 0.01 -10.89
N LEU A 204 -14.28 -0.92 -9.92
CA LEU A 204 -13.75 -0.63 -8.59
C LEU A 204 -12.28 -0.17 -8.64
N VAL A 205 -11.43 -0.87 -9.41
CA VAL A 205 -10.01 -0.50 -9.54
C VAL A 205 -9.89 0.87 -10.22
N LEU A 206 -10.62 1.11 -11.31
CA LEU A 206 -10.58 2.41 -11.98
C LEU A 206 -10.99 3.56 -11.05
N ILE A 207 -12.14 3.42 -10.37
CA ILE A 207 -12.67 4.45 -9.47
C ILE A 207 -11.69 4.74 -8.33
N THR A 208 -11.17 3.69 -7.68
CA THR A 208 -10.21 3.84 -6.58
C THR A 208 -8.91 4.49 -7.05
N GLN A 209 -8.36 4.10 -8.20
CA GLN A 209 -7.16 4.73 -8.74
C GLN A 209 -7.35 6.21 -9.09
N VAL A 210 -8.51 6.58 -9.66
CA VAL A 210 -8.84 7.98 -9.92
C VAL A 210 -8.93 8.79 -8.63
N ILE A 211 -9.61 8.25 -7.60
CA ILE A 211 -9.73 8.92 -6.29
C ILE A 211 -8.35 9.08 -5.63
N ILE A 212 -7.51 8.06 -5.66
CA ILE A 212 -6.15 8.11 -5.09
C ILE A 212 -5.31 9.14 -5.83
N ALA A 213 -5.36 9.17 -7.16
CA ALA A 213 -4.62 10.15 -7.97
C ALA A 213 -5.05 11.59 -7.68
N ILE A 214 -6.36 11.86 -7.62
CA ILE A 214 -6.90 13.17 -7.23
C ILE A 214 -6.43 13.53 -5.82
N SER A 215 -6.55 12.61 -4.86
CA SER A 215 -6.12 12.82 -3.49
C SER A 215 -4.62 13.13 -3.38
N ALA A 216 -3.78 12.47 -4.19
CA ALA A 216 -2.34 12.73 -4.27
C ALA A 216 -2.05 14.14 -4.79
N VAL A 217 -2.75 14.59 -5.83
CA VAL A 217 -2.64 15.96 -6.35
C VAL A 217 -3.03 16.99 -5.30
N LEU A 218 -4.12 16.74 -4.56
CA LEU A 218 -4.58 17.62 -3.48
C LEU A 218 -3.58 17.69 -2.33
N MET A 219 -3.03 16.55 -1.89
CA MET A 219 -1.99 16.50 -0.86
C MET A 219 -0.72 17.24 -1.30
N ALA A 220 -0.24 17.02 -2.52
CA ALA A 220 0.94 17.68 -3.06
C ALA A 220 0.73 19.21 -3.15
N SER A 221 -0.43 19.63 -3.64
CA SER A 221 -0.81 21.04 -3.76
C SER A 221 -0.87 21.73 -2.40
N GLY A 222 -1.49 21.10 -1.41
CA GLY A 222 -1.60 21.68 -0.07
C GLY A 222 -0.28 21.68 0.70
N LEU A 223 0.62 20.72 0.44
CA LEU A 223 1.98 20.72 0.97
C LEU A 223 2.81 21.88 0.38
N LYS A 224 2.68 22.13 -0.93
CA LYS A 224 3.33 23.27 -1.60
C LYS A 224 2.85 24.60 -1.05
N ARG A 225 1.53 24.77 -0.85
CA ARG A 225 0.95 25.98 -0.25
C ARG A 225 1.49 26.25 1.15
N HIS A 226 1.58 25.23 2.00
CA HIS A 226 2.18 25.35 3.33
C HIS A 226 3.66 25.75 3.28
N GLN A 227 4.43 25.21 2.34
CA GLN A 227 5.84 25.59 2.17
C GLN A 227 5.99 27.06 1.74
N GLN A 228 5.19 27.51 0.78
CA GLN A 228 5.20 28.89 0.28
C GLN A 228 4.81 29.89 1.38
N PHE A 229 3.76 29.59 2.16
CA PHE A 229 3.34 30.45 3.27
C PHE A 229 4.47 30.63 4.31
N ARG A 230 5.19 29.55 4.65
CA ARG A 230 6.33 29.64 5.57
C ARG A 230 7.51 30.41 4.99
N GLN A 231 7.80 30.24 3.71
CA GLN A 231 8.87 31.00 3.03
C GLN A 231 8.54 32.50 2.98
N ALA A 232 7.28 32.85 2.76
CA ALA A 232 6.82 34.24 2.79
C ALA A 232 6.91 34.82 4.22
N ALA A 233 6.47 34.07 5.24
CA ALA A 233 6.54 34.50 6.64
C ALA A 233 7.99 34.70 7.13
N SER A 234 8.91 33.81 6.77
CA SER A 234 10.33 33.94 7.14
C SER A 234 11.02 35.09 6.40
N SER A 235 10.63 35.37 5.15
CA SER A 235 11.15 36.51 4.39
C SER A 235 10.63 37.85 4.92
N ALA A 236 9.38 37.90 5.39
CA ALA A 236 8.79 39.07 6.02
C ALA A 236 9.44 39.38 7.39
N SER A 237 9.68 38.35 8.21
CA SER A 237 10.39 38.49 9.50
C SER A 237 11.80 39.07 9.32
N LYS A 238 12.59 38.55 8.38
CA LYS A 238 13.93 39.06 8.07
C LYS A 238 13.94 40.51 7.56
N SER A 239 12.89 40.94 6.88
CA SER A 239 12.77 42.33 6.41
C SER A 239 12.37 43.31 7.52
N ALA A 240 11.67 42.84 8.56
CA ALA A 240 11.32 43.64 9.73
C ALA A 240 12.54 43.84 10.65
N ASP A 241 13.32 42.79 10.90
CA ASP A 241 14.51 42.83 11.76
C ASP A 241 15.61 43.74 11.17
N ASN A 242 15.68 43.85 9.84
CA ASN A 242 16.60 44.77 9.15
C ASN A 242 16.16 46.26 9.20
N LYS A 243 14.90 46.56 9.59
CA LYS A 243 14.40 47.94 9.70
C LYS A 243 14.53 48.52 11.12
N GLU A 244 14.75 47.70 12.15
CA GLU A 244 14.83 48.13 13.55
C GLU A 244 16.25 48.37 14.11
N ARG A 245 17.29 48.47 13.26
CA ARG A 245 18.60 49.03 13.69
C ARG A 245 18.68 50.54 13.38
N PRO A 246 18.30 51.45 14.29
CA PRO A 246 18.81 52.81 14.22
C PRO A 246 20.29 52.77 14.61
N VAL A 247 21.14 53.13 13.65
CA VAL A 247 22.55 53.42 13.89
C VAL A 247 22.61 54.65 14.80
N LEU A 248 22.68 54.45 16.12
CA LEU A 248 23.16 55.51 17.02
C LEU A 248 24.66 55.65 16.79
N LYS A 249 25.04 56.60 15.94
CA LYS A 249 26.39 57.16 15.92
C LYS A 249 26.55 57.98 17.21
N ASN A 250 27.39 57.53 18.13
CA ASN A 250 27.91 58.41 19.17
C ASN A 250 29.35 58.79 18.83
N ASP A 251 29.53 60.10 18.75
CA ASP A 251 30.77 60.82 18.51
C ASP A 251 31.76 60.72 19.68
N LYS A 252 33.01 61.00 19.31
CA LYS A 252 34.27 61.05 20.08
C LYS A 252 34.21 61.59 21.51
N CYS A 253 35.06 61.05 22.40
CA CYS A 253 36.12 61.84 23.05
C CYS A 253 37.31 60.96 23.52
N LYS A 254 38.51 61.54 23.45
CA LYS A 254 39.83 60.94 23.76
C LYS A 254 40.27 61.23 25.21
N SER A 255 41.15 60.35 25.70
CA SER A 255 42.40 60.60 26.45
C SER A 255 42.50 60.28 27.96
N VAL A 256 43.69 59.73 28.26
CA VAL A 256 44.50 59.71 29.51
C VAL A 256 44.57 58.40 30.29
N GLU A 257 45.79 58.13 30.77
CA GLU A 257 46.49 56.89 31.08
C GLU A 257 46.79 56.76 32.60
N LYS A 258 47.12 55.53 33.05
CA LYS A 258 47.87 55.07 34.25
C LYS A 258 47.13 54.49 35.49
N SER A 259 47.17 53.14 35.55
CA SER A 259 47.68 52.20 36.59
C SER A 259 47.34 52.35 38.09
N PRO A 260 47.60 51.29 38.93
CA PRO A 260 46.96 49.98 39.04
C PRO A 260 46.37 49.76 40.48
N THR A 261 45.72 48.62 40.79
CA THR A 261 45.85 47.80 42.05
C THR A 261 44.60 46.92 42.32
N SER A 262 44.88 45.66 42.71
CA SER A 262 44.10 44.64 43.46
C SER A 262 42.86 43.94 42.86
N ASN A 263 43.04 42.63 42.62
CA ASN A 263 42.08 41.52 42.46
C ASN A 263 41.08 41.35 43.64
N PRO A 264 40.17 40.35 43.61
CA PRO A 264 39.43 39.73 42.49
C PRO A 264 37.90 39.87 42.74
N THR A 265 37.06 39.32 41.85
CA THR A 265 35.77 38.60 42.08
C THR A 265 34.83 38.88 40.90
N ASP A 266 34.04 37.86 40.54
CA ASP A 266 32.94 37.81 39.58
C ASP A 266 33.28 37.36 38.15
N GLU A 267 33.16 36.04 37.97
CA GLU A 267 32.93 35.40 36.68
C GLU A 267 31.70 36.01 35.99
N GLN A 268 31.93 36.47 34.76
CA GLN A 268 30.94 37.02 33.84
C GLN A 268 29.84 36.00 33.49
N PRO A 269 28.58 36.42 33.33
CA PRO A 269 27.65 35.67 32.50
C PRO A 269 28.01 35.92 31.03
N SER A 270 28.52 34.86 30.40
CA SER A 270 28.70 34.77 28.96
C SER A 270 27.35 34.95 28.25
N LYS A 271 27.33 35.82 27.24
CA LYS A 271 26.20 35.98 26.31
C LYS A 271 26.07 34.70 25.48
N THR A 272 25.30 33.75 25.97
CA THR A 272 24.86 32.60 25.18
C THR A 272 23.81 33.08 24.21
N SER A 273 24.12 32.97 22.91
CA SER A 273 23.17 33.06 21.82
C SER A 273 22.00 32.11 22.09
N ILE A 274 20.84 32.68 22.43
CA ILE A 274 19.57 31.97 22.53
C ILE A 274 19.30 31.41 21.12
N THR A 275 19.55 30.12 20.98
CA THR A 275 19.12 29.35 19.83
C THR A 275 17.60 29.24 19.95
N GLU A 276 16.89 29.85 19.00
CA GLU A 276 15.43 29.93 18.91
C GLU A 276 14.78 28.61 19.32
N SER A 277 14.02 28.64 20.41
CA SER A 277 13.15 27.54 20.78
C SER A 277 12.00 27.49 19.78
N SER A 278 12.02 26.49 18.90
CA SER A 278 10.89 26.19 18.02
C SER A 278 9.61 26.09 18.85
N THR A 279 8.63 26.96 18.58
CA THR A 279 7.39 26.98 19.35
C THR A 279 6.65 25.63 19.26
N PRO A 280 5.85 25.23 20.27
CA PRO A 280 5.11 23.96 20.28
C PRO A 280 4.28 23.74 19.00
N THR A 281 3.75 24.83 18.44
CA THR A 281 2.91 24.88 17.24
C THR A 281 3.67 24.51 15.97
N GLU A 282 4.92 24.95 15.81
CA GLU A 282 5.77 24.59 14.66
C GLU A 282 6.16 23.11 14.70
N THR A 283 6.47 22.60 15.90
CA THR A 283 6.86 21.19 16.09
C THR A 283 5.72 20.24 15.74
N ALA A 284 4.47 20.60 16.06
CA ALA A 284 3.28 19.84 15.69
C ALA A 284 3.01 19.89 14.17
N SER A 285 3.17 21.06 13.54
CA SER A 285 2.99 21.25 12.08
C SER A 285 3.99 20.40 11.27
N ASN A 286 5.26 20.35 11.70
CA ASN A 286 6.29 19.56 11.04
C ASN A 286 6.03 18.04 11.13
N LYS A 287 5.46 17.56 12.24
CA LYS A 287 5.04 16.17 12.39
C LYS A 287 3.91 15.80 11.43
N GLU A 288 2.89 16.66 11.31
CA GLU A 288 1.74 16.45 10.42
C GLU A 288 2.17 16.42 8.94
N GLN A 289 3.09 17.31 8.53
CA GLN A 289 3.66 17.31 7.18
C GLN A 289 4.41 16.02 6.82
N ARG A 290 5.14 15.42 7.77
CA ARG A 290 5.83 14.15 7.54
C ARG A 290 4.83 13.03 7.25
N LEU A 291 3.74 12.96 8.02
CA LEU A 291 2.68 11.97 7.80
C LEU A 291 2.01 12.15 6.43
N ILE A 292 1.72 13.40 6.04
CA ILE A 292 1.16 13.71 4.72
C ILE A 292 2.12 13.27 3.60
N LYS A 293 3.43 13.53 3.75
CA LYS A 293 4.45 13.07 2.79
C LYS A 293 4.48 11.54 2.68
N THR A 294 4.42 10.82 3.80
CA THR A 294 4.36 9.35 3.80
C THR A 294 3.17 8.86 2.98
N VAL A 295 1.97 9.39 3.24
CA VAL A 295 0.76 8.96 2.52
C VAL A 295 0.78 9.37 1.05
N LEU A 296 1.31 10.55 0.72
CA LEU A 296 1.49 10.98 -0.66
C LEU A 296 2.38 10.01 -1.45
N VAL A 297 3.51 9.59 -0.87
CA VAL A 297 4.43 8.64 -1.52
C VAL A 297 3.76 7.27 -1.69
N LEU A 298 3.04 6.79 -0.67
CA LEU A 298 2.25 5.54 -0.77
C LEU A 298 1.21 5.63 -1.88
N ALA A 299 0.47 6.73 -1.97
CA ALA A 299 -0.54 6.95 -3.01
C ALA A 299 0.07 6.92 -4.41
N ILE A 300 1.21 7.59 -4.63
CA ILE A 300 1.91 7.59 -5.92
C ILE A 300 2.37 6.18 -6.30
N ILE A 301 3.01 5.47 -5.36
CA ILE A 301 3.47 4.10 -5.58
C ILE A 301 2.29 3.18 -5.90
N HIS A 302 1.19 3.32 -5.16
CA HIS A 302 -0.01 2.51 -5.35
C HIS A 302 -0.63 2.71 -6.74
N VAL A 303 -0.70 3.97 -7.22
CA VAL A 303 -1.17 4.28 -8.57
C VAL A 303 -0.26 3.66 -9.63
N ALA A 304 1.06 3.79 -9.46
CA ALA A 304 2.01 3.21 -10.41
C ALA A 304 1.93 1.69 -10.46
N LEU A 305 1.82 1.02 -9.30
CA LEU A 305 1.82 -0.44 -9.22
C LEU A 305 0.50 -1.08 -9.63
N ASN A 306 -0.64 -0.38 -9.52
CA ASN A 306 -1.93 -0.89 -10.01
C ASN A 306 -2.22 -0.53 -11.48
N PHE A 307 -1.43 0.34 -12.10
CA PHE A 307 -1.62 0.72 -13.50
C PHE A 307 -1.57 -0.49 -14.48
N PRO A 308 -0.64 -1.46 -14.35
CA PRO A 308 -0.65 -2.66 -15.20
C PRO A 308 -1.94 -3.48 -15.11
N GLN A 309 -2.56 -3.53 -13.93
CA GLN A 309 -3.85 -4.21 -13.75
C GLN A 309 -4.96 -3.51 -14.54
N LEU A 310 -4.95 -2.18 -14.59
CA LEU A 310 -5.92 -1.41 -15.38
C LEU A 310 -5.75 -1.68 -16.88
N LEU A 311 -4.50 -1.67 -17.37
CA LEU A 311 -4.19 -1.99 -18.77
C LEU A 311 -4.64 -3.41 -19.14
N PHE A 312 -4.44 -4.38 -18.25
CA PHE A 312 -4.87 -5.75 -18.47
C PHE A 312 -6.39 -5.88 -18.61
N TYR A 313 -7.15 -5.18 -17.78
CA TYR A 313 -8.61 -5.17 -17.88
C TYR A 313 -9.08 -4.50 -19.18
N ILE A 314 -8.46 -3.38 -19.57
CA ILE A 314 -8.75 -2.71 -20.85
C ILE A 314 -8.44 -3.65 -22.02
N ALA A 315 -7.28 -4.31 -22.03
CA ALA A 315 -6.90 -5.26 -23.08
C ALA A 315 -7.88 -6.45 -23.16
N SER A 316 -8.30 -7.00 -22.00
CA SER A 316 -9.27 -8.11 -21.91
C SER A 316 -10.68 -7.73 -22.37
N PHE A 317 -11.00 -6.43 -22.32
CA PHE A 317 -12.25 -5.87 -22.82
C PHE A 317 -12.18 -5.60 -24.34
N LEU A 318 -11.09 -4.98 -24.81
CA LEU A 318 -10.93 -4.57 -26.21
C LEU A 318 -10.63 -5.75 -27.16
N VAL A 319 -9.96 -6.80 -26.69
CA VAL A 319 -9.53 -7.93 -27.52
C VAL A 319 -10.22 -9.22 -27.04
N PRO A 320 -11.31 -9.66 -27.69
CA PRO A 320 -12.06 -10.84 -27.27
C PRO A 320 -11.25 -12.14 -27.25
N GLU A 321 -10.18 -12.23 -28.06
CA GLU A 321 -9.24 -13.34 -28.15
C GLU A 321 -8.18 -13.35 -27.04
N TYR A 322 -8.03 -12.25 -26.31
CA TYR A 322 -7.12 -12.11 -25.17
C TYR A 322 -7.78 -12.60 -23.88
N ARG A 323 -7.98 -13.93 -23.82
CA ARG A 323 -8.57 -14.63 -22.67
C ARG A 323 -7.95 -16.01 -22.51
N SER A 324 -8.11 -16.62 -21.34
CA SER A 324 -7.79 -18.02 -21.12
C SER A 324 -8.49 -18.92 -22.15
N PHE A 325 -7.79 -19.96 -22.59
CA PHE A 325 -8.27 -20.94 -23.57
C PHE A 325 -8.62 -20.37 -24.96
N LYS A 326 -8.16 -19.15 -25.28
CA LYS A 326 -8.28 -18.53 -26.61
C LYS A 326 -6.92 -18.34 -27.28
N ARG A 327 -6.90 -17.70 -28.46
CA ARG A 327 -5.68 -17.51 -29.29
C ARG A 327 -4.49 -16.96 -28.50
N TYR A 328 -4.71 -15.96 -27.65
CA TYR A 328 -3.63 -15.32 -26.88
C TYR A 328 -3.49 -15.89 -25.47
N ASN A 329 -3.80 -17.17 -25.26
CA ASN A 329 -3.77 -17.82 -23.94
C ASN A 329 -2.44 -17.62 -23.19
N ASN A 330 -1.30 -17.92 -23.84
CA ASN A 330 0.02 -17.82 -23.21
C ASN A 330 0.33 -16.39 -22.77
N LEU A 331 -0.02 -15.40 -23.61
CA LEU A 331 0.13 -13.98 -23.27
C LEU A 331 -0.79 -13.59 -22.11
N TYR A 332 -2.05 -14.03 -22.12
CA TYR A 332 -3.01 -13.74 -21.06
C TYR A 332 -2.56 -14.30 -19.70
N ILE A 333 -2.07 -15.55 -19.66
CA ILE A 333 -1.53 -16.17 -18.45
C ILE A 333 -0.29 -15.41 -17.97
N LEU A 334 0.63 -15.11 -18.89
CA LEU A 334 1.85 -14.36 -18.59
C LEU A 334 1.54 -12.97 -18.01
N SER A 335 0.65 -12.22 -18.63
CA SER A 335 0.24 -10.90 -18.16
C SER A 335 -0.50 -10.97 -16.82
N SER A 336 -1.34 -11.99 -16.60
CA SER A 336 -1.97 -12.24 -15.30
C SER A 336 -0.92 -12.51 -14.20
N ALA A 337 0.12 -13.28 -14.52
CA ALA A 337 1.21 -13.54 -13.59
C ALA A 337 2.02 -12.27 -13.29
N ILE A 338 2.29 -11.43 -14.30
CA ILE A 338 2.94 -10.13 -14.11
C ILE A 338 2.11 -9.24 -13.16
N ILE A 339 0.80 -9.13 -13.36
CA ILE A 339 -0.08 -8.35 -12.46
C ILE A 339 -0.02 -8.87 -11.03
N ASN A 340 0.04 -10.19 -10.86
CA ASN A 340 0.22 -10.79 -9.54
C ASN A 340 1.53 -10.33 -8.89
N LEU A 341 2.64 -10.22 -9.63
CA LEU A 341 3.90 -9.67 -9.11
C LEU A 341 3.73 -8.22 -8.67
N PHE A 342 3.10 -7.38 -9.50
CA PHE A 342 2.84 -5.98 -9.16
C PHE A 342 1.97 -5.83 -7.91
N ASN A 343 0.93 -6.66 -7.76
CA ASN A 343 0.09 -6.70 -6.56
C ASN A 343 0.87 -7.12 -5.31
N SER A 344 1.75 -8.11 -5.43
CA SER A 344 2.63 -8.53 -4.33
C SER A 344 3.63 -7.44 -3.93
N VAL A 345 4.25 -6.75 -4.91
CA VAL A 345 5.12 -5.59 -4.65
C VAL A 345 4.35 -4.49 -3.93
N ASN A 346 3.13 -4.20 -4.37
CA ASN A 346 2.28 -3.17 -3.76
C ASN A 346 1.97 -3.46 -2.28
N GLY A 347 1.81 -4.73 -1.89
CA GLY A 347 1.57 -5.11 -0.50
C GLY A 347 2.79 -5.02 0.42
N MET A 348 4.03 -5.16 -0.11
CA MET A 348 5.24 -5.13 0.75
C MET A 348 5.96 -3.77 0.77
N VAL A 349 5.88 -3.01 -0.32
CA VAL A 349 6.65 -1.77 -0.50
C VAL A 349 6.30 -0.72 0.57
N ASN A 350 5.10 -0.83 1.14
CA ASN A 350 4.62 -0.03 2.26
C ASN A 350 5.65 0.04 3.40
N THR A 351 6.26 -1.10 3.77
CA THR A 351 7.27 -1.16 4.84
C THR A 351 8.49 -0.31 4.54
N LEU A 352 8.99 -0.31 3.29
CA LEU A 352 10.14 0.50 2.90
C LEU A 352 9.82 2.00 3.01
N VAL A 353 8.61 2.39 2.65
CA VAL A 353 8.13 3.76 2.80
C VAL A 353 7.99 4.15 4.27
N TYR A 354 7.51 3.24 5.13
CA TYR A 354 7.42 3.49 6.57
C TYR A 354 8.79 3.66 7.23
N ILE A 355 9.76 2.79 6.92
CA ILE A 355 11.12 2.88 7.46
C ILE A 355 11.81 4.19 7.04
N THR A 356 11.59 4.64 5.80
CA THR A 356 12.25 5.84 5.26
C THR A 356 11.58 7.14 5.71
N LEU A 357 10.25 7.22 5.64
CA LEU A 357 9.51 8.48 5.81
C LEU A 357 8.78 8.61 7.15
N ASN A 358 8.41 7.51 7.80
CA ASN A 358 7.70 7.55 9.08
C ASN A 358 8.68 7.43 10.26
N THR A 359 9.10 8.57 10.80
CA THR A 359 10.07 8.62 11.91
C THR A 359 9.62 7.83 13.14
N ARG A 360 8.32 7.87 13.48
CA ARG A 360 7.79 7.14 14.65
C ARG A 360 7.84 5.64 14.42
N TYR A 361 7.43 5.20 13.23
CA TYR A 361 7.55 3.79 12.83
C TYR A 361 9.00 3.32 12.93
N ARG A 362 9.95 4.08 12.37
CA ARG A 362 11.38 3.71 12.36
C ARG A 362 11.96 3.50 13.76
N VAL A 363 11.61 4.36 14.73
CA VAL A 363 12.09 4.22 16.11
C VAL A 363 11.60 2.91 16.73
N ILE A 364 10.32 2.59 16.57
CA ILE A 364 9.73 1.37 17.13
C ILE A 364 10.28 0.14 16.39
N PHE A 365 10.39 0.20 15.06
CA PHE A 365 10.98 -0.85 14.25
C PHE A 365 12.41 -1.18 14.71
N ASN A 366 13.25 -0.16 14.91
CA ASN A 366 14.63 -0.36 15.38
C ASN A 366 14.66 -1.00 16.78
N LYS A 367 13.77 -0.57 17.68
CA LYS A 367 13.67 -1.15 19.02
C LYS A 367 13.33 -2.64 18.99
N PHE A 368 12.35 -3.04 18.19
CA PHE A 368 11.89 -4.43 18.14
C PHE A 368 12.78 -5.36 17.33
N PHE A 369 13.33 -4.88 16.21
CA PHE A 369 14.01 -5.74 15.23
C PHE A 369 15.52 -5.53 15.15
N LEU A 370 16.05 -4.39 15.61
CA LEU A 370 17.49 -4.08 15.57
C LEU A 370 18.11 -3.92 16.96
N GLY A 371 17.32 -3.94 18.04
CA GLY A 371 17.79 -3.72 19.41
C GLY A 371 18.45 -2.35 19.63
N LYS A 372 18.12 -1.36 18.78
CA LYS A 372 18.68 0.00 18.81
C LYS A 372 17.68 1.02 19.31
#